data_AF-A0A4Y2L1H0-F1
#
_entry.id   AF-A0A4Y2L1H0-F1
#
_cell.length_a   1.000
_cell.length_b   1.000
_cell.length_c   1.000
_cell.angle_alpha   90.00
_cell.angle_beta   90.00
_cell.angle_gamma   90.00
#
_symmetry.space_group_name_H-M   'P 1'
#
loop_
_entity.id
_entity.type
_entity.pdbx_description
1 polymer ?
#
loop_
_entity_poly.entity_id
_entity_poly.type
_entity_poly.pdbx_seq_one_letter_code
_entity_poly.pdbx_strand_id
1 'polypeptide(L)'
;MDVIGCDGTVTKTGWKIDVICQIEKQVKIPLQLAMCLLHFNELPFRHLFINLDSGTTGPKSFRGPIGTLLSKCEKLPVGNFESNECEIPEIEGKIFSKDQQYLLDISYALKSGSSPKDLSVPEPGPLSHSRWLTTANRVLRLYLSIENPTYEPKILVSFILKTYICPYGFILRKVSTSKWTGTCI
;
A
#
# COMPACT_ATOMS: atom_id res chain seq x y z
N MET A 1 -6.44 -3.39 26.79
CA MET A 1 -5.68 -2.37 26.04
C MET A 1 -6.68 -1.71 25.12
N ASP A 2 -6.97 -0.44 25.39
CA ASP A 2 -7.89 0.35 24.57
C ASP A 2 -7.07 1.08 23.52
N VAL A 3 -7.54 1.09 22.27
CA VAL A 3 -6.80 1.63 21.12
C VAL A 3 -7.63 2.73 20.49
N ILE A 4 -7.00 3.89 20.29
CA ILE A 4 -7.60 5.03 19.61
C ILE A 4 -6.93 5.14 18.23
N GLY A 5 -7.72 4.99 17.17
CA GLY A 5 -7.25 5.13 15.79
C GLY A 5 -7.38 6.57 15.30
N CYS A 6 -6.31 7.12 14.72
CA CYS A 6 -6.28 8.44 14.13
C CYS A 6 -5.35 8.42 12.90
N ASP A 7 -5.66 9.18 11.84
CA ASP A 7 -4.70 9.34 10.74
C ASP A 7 -3.51 10.20 11.18
N GLY A 8 -2.32 9.88 10.66
CA GLY A 8 -1.06 10.55 11.01
C GLY A 8 -0.86 11.89 10.31
N THR A 9 -1.91 12.71 10.17
CA THR A 9 -1.78 14.03 9.55
C THR A 9 -1.12 15.03 10.52
N VAL A 10 -0.41 16.03 9.99
CA VAL A 10 0.30 17.06 10.80
C VAL A 10 -0.66 17.82 11.72
N THR A 11 -1.91 17.98 11.31
CA THR A 11 -2.98 18.58 12.13
C THR A 11 -3.40 17.70 13.31
N LYS A 12 -3.08 16.40 13.29
CA LYS A 12 -3.44 15.42 14.32
C LYS A 12 -2.25 14.94 15.16
N THR A 13 -1.01 15.28 14.80
CA THR A 13 0.25 14.84 15.48
C THR A 13 1.20 15.99 15.87
N GLY A 14 0.77 17.25 15.77
CA GLY A 14 1.54 18.44 16.19
C GLY A 14 1.56 18.76 17.70
N TRP A 15 2.76 18.84 18.28
CA TRP A 15 3.12 19.04 19.69
C TRP A 15 2.39 20.10 20.56
N LYS A 16 1.64 21.06 19.99
CA LYS A 16 1.04 22.17 20.74
C LYS A 16 -0.50 22.19 20.79
N ILE A 17 -1.19 21.78 19.71
CA ILE A 17 -2.66 21.91 19.59
C ILE A 17 -3.29 20.75 18.80
N ASP A 18 -2.63 19.59 18.73
CA ASP A 18 -3.18 18.47 17.98
C ASP A 18 -4.25 17.69 18.76
N VAL A 19 -4.99 16.85 18.03
CA VAL A 19 -6.06 15.99 18.56
C VAL A 19 -5.52 14.97 19.57
N ILE A 20 -4.31 14.44 19.37
CA ILE A 20 -3.72 13.39 20.20
C ILE A 20 -3.32 13.95 21.57
N CYS A 21 -2.65 15.09 21.61
CA CYS A 21 -2.30 15.88 22.79
C CYS A 21 -3.56 16.30 23.58
N GLN A 22 -4.66 16.64 22.89
CA GLN A 22 -5.93 16.93 23.57
C GLN A 22 -6.55 15.67 24.18
N ILE A 23 -6.50 14.53 23.49
CA ILE A 23 -6.96 13.26 24.03
C ILE A 23 -6.08 12.85 25.22
N GLU A 24 -4.75 12.88 25.11
CA GLU A 24 -3.81 12.61 26.21
C GLU A 24 -4.10 13.44 27.46
N LYS A 25 -4.41 14.73 27.29
CA LYS A 25 -4.82 15.62 28.40
C LYS A 25 -6.13 15.17 29.05
N GLN A 26 -7.10 14.68 28.27
CA GLN A 26 -8.37 14.18 28.79
C GLN A 26 -8.22 12.83 29.48
N VAL A 27 -7.45 11.91 28.89
CA VAL A 27 -7.25 10.56 29.43
C VAL A 27 -6.18 10.50 30.53
N LYS A 28 -5.37 11.57 30.68
CA LYS A 28 -4.27 11.70 31.65
C LYS A 28 -3.22 10.59 31.58
N ILE A 29 -3.04 10.00 30.39
CA ILE A 29 -2.01 9.00 30.10
C ILE A 29 -1.33 9.35 28.77
N PRO A 30 -0.01 9.09 28.61
CA PRO A 30 0.65 9.24 27.32
C PRO A 30 0.16 8.16 26.35
N LEU A 31 -0.21 8.56 25.13
CA LEU A 31 -0.64 7.64 24.09
C LEU A 31 0.56 7.20 23.27
N GLN A 32 0.76 5.89 23.15
CA GLN A 32 1.75 5.35 22.23
C GLN A 32 1.18 5.37 20.80
N LEU A 33 1.81 6.12 19.91
CA LEU A 33 1.45 6.16 18.50
C LEU A 33 1.80 4.83 17.83
N ALA A 34 0.80 4.00 17.58
CA ALA A 34 0.93 2.87 16.66
C ALA A 34 0.80 3.43 15.22
N MET A 35 1.93 3.67 14.55
CA MET A 35 1.92 4.05 13.14
C MET A 35 1.34 2.90 12.31
N CYS A 36 0.46 3.23 11.35
CA CYS A 36 -0.01 2.23 10.39
C CYS A 36 1.20 1.61 9.68
N LEU A 37 1.28 0.28 9.64
CA LEU A 37 2.37 -0.44 8.97
C LEU A 37 2.45 -0.08 7.48
N LEU A 38 1.32 0.29 6.86
CA LEU A 38 1.30 0.82 5.49
C LEU A 38 2.11 2.11 5.36
N HIS A 39 1.96 3.05 6.30
CA HIS A 39 2.75 4.30 6.33
C HIS A 39 4.23 4.03 6.61
N PHE A 40 4.55 3.05 7.46
CA PHE A 40 5.93 2.65 7.71
C PHE A 40 6.62 2.13 6.44
N ASN A 41 5.88 1.41 5.60
CA ASN A 41 6.40 0.83 4.36
C ASN A 41 6.60 1.86 3.23
N GLU A 42 5.97 3.04 3.30
CA GLU A 42 6.06 4.05 2.23
C GLU A 42 7.48 4.56 2.03
N LEU A 43 8.21 4.86 3.12
CA LEU A 43 9.56 5.41 3.01
C LEU A 43 10.57 4.40 2.43
N PRO A 44 10.68 3.16 2.93
CA PRO A 44 11.56 2.16 2.31
C PRO A 44 11.18 1.87 0.86
N PHE A 45 9.87 1.76 0.56
CA PHE A 45 9.42 1.53 -0.81
C PHE A 45 9.81 2.69 -1.75
N ARG A 46 9.64 3.93 -1.29
CA ARG A 46 10.05 5.13 -2.02
C ARG A 46 11.53 5.15 -2.33
N HIS A 47 12.37 4.87 -1.34
CA HIS A 47 13.81 4.83 -1.52
C HIS A 47 14.22 3.73 -2.51
N LEU A 48 13.65 2.53 -2.37
CA LEU A 48 13.88 1.43 -3.31
C LEU A 48 13.47 1.81 -4.74
N PHE A 49 12.27 2.38 -4.90
CA PHE A 49 11.74 2.77 -6.21
C PHE A 49 12.65 3.82 -6.89
N ILE A 50 13.04 4.88 -6.17
CA ILE A 50 13.90 5.93 -6.71
C ILE A 50 15.29 5.39 -7.09
N ASN A 51 15.83 4.44 -6.32
CA ASN A 51 17.10 3.82 -6.64
C ASN A 51 17.04 2.95 -7.92
N LEU A 52 15.92 2.26 -8.16
CA LEU A 52 15.74 1.39 -9.31
C LEU A 52 15.30 2.14 -10.58
N ASP A 53 14.47 3.17 -10.45
CA ASP A 53 13.84 3.88 -11.57
C ASP A 53 14.30 5.35 -11.71
N SER A 54 15.31 5.77 -10.95
CA SER A 54 15.75 7.17 -10.89
C SER A 54 14.73 8.14 -10.25
N GLY A 55 15.10 9.42 -10.20
CA GLY A 55 14.32 10.48 -9.53
C GLY A 55 13.01 10.89 -10.21
N THR A 56 12.35 11.87 -9.61
CA THR A 56 11.06 12.40 -10.09
C THR A 56 11.26 13.50 -11.15
N THR A 57 10.31 13.65 -12.06
CA THR A 57 10.24 14.78 -13.02
C THR A 57 9.21 15.84 -12.63
N GLY A 58 8.35 15.52 -11.66
CA GLY A 58 7.33 16.42 -11.15
C GLY A 58 6.50 15.77 -10.04
N PRO A 59 5.46 16.44 -9.53
CA PRO A 59 4.68 15.98 -8.37
C PRO A 59 3.91 14.67 -8.57
N LYS A 60 3.73 14.23 -9.82
CA LYS A 60 2.95 13.04 -10.21
C LYS A 60 3.65 12.17 -11.26
N SER A 61 4.94 12.40 -11.51
CA SER A 61 5.68 11.72 -12.56
C SER A 61 7.11 11.35 -12.15
N PHE A 62 7.57 10.25 -12.72
CA PHE A 62 8.90 9.69 -12.54
C PHE A 62 9.66 9.76 -13.85
N ARG A 63 10.99 9.84 -13.76
CA ARG A 63 11.86 9.96 -14.95
C ARG A 63 12.12 8.62 -15.63
N GLY A 64 12.22 7.55 -14.85
CA GLY A 64 12.70 6.28 -15.37
C GLY A 64 11.67 5.51 -16.21
N PRO A 65 12.14 4.41 -16.82
CA PRO A 65 11.32 3.58 -17.69
C PRO A 65 10.11 2.98 -16.95
N ILE A 66 10.28 2.50 -15.72
CA ILE A 66 9.21 1.88 -14.92
C ILE A 66 8.18 2.95 -14.58
N GLY A 67 8.61 4.07 -14.03
CA GLY A 67 7.74 5.14 -13.57
C GLY A 67 7.02 5.86 -14.72
N THR A 68 7.62 5.91 -15.90
CA THR A 68 6.93 6.35 -17.13
C THR A 68 5.79 5.40 -17.49
N LEU A 69 6.03 4.08 -17.41
CA LEU A 69 5.01 3.07 -17.67
C LEU A 69 3.90 3.05 -16.62
N LEU A 70 4.21 3.35 -15.35
CA LEU A 70 3.19 3.45 -14.29
C LEU A 70 2.09 4.46 -14.61
N SER A 71 2.40 5.55 -15.31
CA SER A 71 1.38 6.54 -15.71
C SER A 71 0.35 5.98 -16.71
N LYS A 72 0.67 4.87 -17.39
CA LYS A 72 -0.16 4.26 -18.44
C LYS A 72 -0.60 2.83 -18.11
N CYS A 73 -0.25 2.30 -16.94
CA CYS A 73 -0.44 0.89 -16.60
C CYS A 73 -1.90 0.41 -16.68
N GLU A 74 -2.86 1.30 -16.45
CA GLU A 74 -4.31 1.02 -16.58
C GLU A 74 -4.69 0.55 -17.99
N LYS A 75 -4.05 1.13 -19.02
CA LYS A 75 -4.35 0.86 -20.43
C LYS A 75 -3.63 -0.38 -20.96
N LEU A 76 -2.70 -0.95 -20.21
CA LEU A 76 -1.93 -2.11 -20.64
C LEU A 76 -2.77 -3.38 -20.42
N PRO A 77 -2.87 -4.29 -21.41
CA PRO A 77 -3.61 -5.53 -21.22
C PRO A 77 -2.97 -6.38 -20.11
N VAL A 78 -3.78 -7.08 -19.32
CA VAL A 78 -3.28 -8.14 -18.44
C VAL A 78 -2.92 -9.33 -19.33
N GLY A 79 -1.67 -9.78 -19.26
CA GLY A 79 -1.13 -10.83 -20.12
C GLY A 79 -0.71 -12.07 -19.34
N ASN A 80 0.14 -12.88 -19.95
CA ASN A 80 0.92 -13.89 -19.23
C ASN A 80 1.93 -13.15 -18.35
N PHE A 81 2.07 -13.55 -17.09
CA PHE A 81 3.05 -12.99 -16.16
C PHE A 81 3.64 -14.11 -15.29
N GLU A 82 4.84 -13.90 -14.80
CA GLU A 82 5.52 -14.83 -13.90
C GLU A 82 4.92 -14.74 -12.49
N SER A 83 4.50 -15.86 -11.91
CA SER A 83 3.99 -15.87 -10.53
C SER A 83 5.09 -15.52 -9.52
N ASN A 84 4.69 -15.10 -8.33
CA ASN A 84 5.62 -14.76 -7.24
C ASN A 84 5.20 -15.48 -5.95
N GLU A 85 6.19 -15.93 -5.18
CA GLU A 85 5.94 -16.52 -3.88
C GLU A 85 5.50 -15.44 -2.88
N CYS A 86 4.29 -15.60 -2.35
CA CYS A 86 3.74 -14.71 -1.33
C CYS A 86 2.94 -15.49 -0.29
N GLU A 87 3.22 -15.20 0.97
CA GLU A 87 2.35 -15.58 2.09
C GLU A 87 1.23 -14.55 2.19
N ILE A 88 0.03 -14.95 1.82
CA ILE A 88 -1.17 -14.12 1.94
C ILE A 88 -1.92 -14.60 3.18
N PRO A 89 -2.05 -13.78 4.23
CA PRO A 89 -2.76 -14.19 5.43
C PRO A 89 -4.25 -14.40 5.12
N GLU A 90 -4.88 -15.36 5.81
CA GLU A 90 -6.33 -15.50 5.79
C GLU A 90 -6.94 -14.32 6.56
N ILE A 91 -7.63 -13.42 5.86
CA ILE A 91 -8.24 -12.25 6.47
C ILE A 91 -9.76 -12.39 6.45
N GLU A 92 -10.34 -12.84 7.56
CA GLU A 92 -11.79 -12.91 7.73
C GLU A 92 -12.38 -11.54 8.10
N GLY A 93 -13.45 -11.14 7.40
CA GLY A 93 -14.41 -10.14 7.90
C GLY A 93 -13.89 -8.71 8.11
N LYS A 94 -13.00 -8.20 7.24
CA LYS A 94 -12.52 -6.81 7.33
C LYS A 94 -13.11 -5.89 6.25
N ILE A 95 -13.46 -4.67 6.66
CA ILE A 95 -13.79 -3.57 5.74
C ILE A 95 -12.46 -2.97 5.26
N PHE A 96 -11.96 -3.43 4.11
CA PHE A 96 -10.80 -2.82 3.46
C PHE A 96 -11.18 -1.54 2.73
N SER A 97 -10.25 -0.61 2.63
CA SER A 97 -10.36 0.45 1.61
C SER A 97 -10.27 -0.17 0.20
N LYS A 98 -10.71 0.57 -0.82
CA LYS A 98 -10.61 0.13 -2.22
C LYS A 98 -9.17 -0.22 -2.61
N ASP A 99 -8.21 0.60 -2.20
CA ASP A 99 -6.79 0.39 -2.53
C ASP A 99 -6.20 -0.83 -1.80
N GLN A 100 -6.62 -1.11 -0.56
CA GLN A 100 -6.19 -2.30 0.18
C GLN A 100 -6.82 -3.59 -0.37
N GLN A 101 -8.10 -3.54 -0.76
CA GLN A 101 -8.76 -4.67 -1.39
C GLN A 101 -8.09 -4.99 -2.72
N TYR A 102 -7.82 -3.97 -3.54
CA TYR A 102 -7.11 -4.14 -4.80
C TYR A 102 -5.73 -4.78 -4.61
N LEU A 103 -4.98 -4.29 -3.63
CA LEU A 103 -3.68 -4.84 -3.25
C LEU A 103 -3.77 -6.35 -2.89
N LEU A 104 -4.81 -6.76 -2.16
CA LEU A 104 -5.05 -8.15 -1.80
C LEU A 104 -5.40 -9.00 -3.03
N ASP A 105 -6.35 -8.54 -3.84
CA ASP A 105 -6.85 -9.28 -5.01
C ASP A 105 -5.74 -9.50 -6.04
N ILE A 106 -4.92 -8.47 -6.31
CA ILE A 106 -3.79 -8.59 -7.25
C ILE A 106 -2.69 -9.51 -6.71
N SER A 107 -2.50 -9.55 -5.40
CA SER A 107 -1.52 -10.44 -4.77
C SER A 107 -1.95 -11.90 -4.86
N TYR A 108 -3.25 -12.19 -4.74
CA TYR A 108 -3.79 -13.52 -5.02
C TYR A 108 -3.54 -13.94 -6.46
N ALA A 109 -3.74 -13.06 -7.44
CA ALA A 109 -3.46 -13.35 -8.85
C ALA A 109 -1.97 -13.60 -9.12
N LEU A 110 -1.08 -12.81 -8.50
CA LEU A 110 0.37 -13.02 -8.58
C LEU A 110 0.80 -14.35 -7.97
N LYS A 111 0.16 -14.77 -6.88
CA LYS A 111 0.43 -16.06 -6.25
C LYS A 111 -0.08 -17.23 -7.09
N SER A 112 -1.28 -17.13 -7.65
CA SER A 112 -1.87 -18.20 -8.47
C SER A 112 -1.27 -18.29 -9.87
N GLY A 113 -0.59 -17.25 -10.34
CA GLY A 113 -0.15 -17.14 -11.73
C GLY A 113 -1.32 -16.95 -12.72
N SER A 114 -2.52 -16.64 -12.21
CA SER A 114 -3.73 -16.48 -13.02
C SER A 114 -4.50 -15.24 -12.59
N SER A 115 -4.77 -14.35 -13.55
CA SER A 115 -5.60 -13.17 -13.29
C SER A 115 -7.07 -13.52 -13.49
N PRO A 116 -7.97 -13.30 -12.50
CA PRO A 116 -9.38 -13.19 -12.79
C PRO A 116 -9.60 -12.05 -13.79
N LYS A 117 -10.56 -12.21 -14.72
CA LYS A 117 -10.91 -11.22 -15.75
C LYS A 117 -11.29 -9.84 -15.17
N ASP A 118 -11.62 -9.79 -13.89
CA ASP A 118 -12.11 -8.59 -13.21
C ASP A 118 -11.00 -7.68 -12.68
N LEU A 119 -9.73 -8.12 -12.62
CA LEU A 119 -8.63 -7.25 -12.14
C LEU A 119 -8.27 -6.11 -13.10
N SER A 120 -8.76 -6.15 -14.34
CA SER A 120 -8.63 -5.05 -15.30
C SER A 120 -9.65 -3.93 -15.07
N VAL A 121 -10.66 -4.12 -14.22
CA VAL A 121 -11.77 -3.19 -14.04
C VAL A 121 -11.49 -2.12 -12.96
N PRO A 122 -10.91 -2.46 -11.78
CA PRO A 122 -10.52 -1.45 -10.82
C PRO A 122 -9.22 -0.77 -11.27
N GLU A 123 -9.33 0.51 -11.62
CA GLU A 123 -8.16 1.35 -11.89
C GLU A 123 -7.53 1.75 -10.56
N PRO A 124 -6.25 1.42 -10.30
CA PRO A 124 -5.53 2.01 -9.19
C PRO A 124 -5.53 3.53 -9.36
N GLY A 125 -5.74 4.26 -8.27
CA GLY A 125 -5.84 5.72 -8.30
C GLY A 125 -4.66 6.43 -8.98
N PRO A 126 -4.79 7.74 -9.26
CA PRO A 126 -3.74 8.49 -9.94
C PRO A 126 -2.45 8.52 -9.12
N LEU A 127 -1.30 8.52 -9.81
CA LEU A 127 0.01 8.67 -9.19
C LEU A 127 0.07 9.94 -8.32
N SER A 128 0.53 9.77 -7.09
CA SER A 128 0.82 10.85 -6.15
C SER A 128 2.00 10.48 -5.27
N HIS A 129 2.98 11.38 -5.15
CA HIS A 129 4.12 11.19 -4.24
C HIS A 129 3.73 11.20 -2.75
N SER A 130 2.47 11.51 -2.44
CA SER A 130 1.89 11.46 -1.10
C SER A 130 1.11 10.18 -0.81
N ARG A 131 0.93 9.27 -1.79
CA ARG A 131 0.15 8.03 -1.65
C ARG A 131 0.92 6.86 -2.25
N TRP A 132 1.77 6.24 -1.44
CA TRP A 132 2.66 5.20 -1.93
C TRP A 132 1.97 3.84 -2.08
N LEU A 133 0.89 3.58 -1.35
CA LEU A 133 0.04 2.40 -1.58
C LEU A 133 -0.53 2.37 -3.01
N THR A 134 -1.04 3.50 -3.49
CA THR A 134 -1.52 3.62 -4.87
C THR A 134 -0.40 3.35 -5.87
N THR A 135 0.81 3.86 -5.60
CA THR A 135 1.99 3.58 -6.45
C THR A 135 2.35 2.10 -6.45
N ALA A 136 2.30 1.43 -5.29
CA ALA A 136 2.53 -0.01 -5.17
C ALA A 136 1.50 -0.81 -6.00
N ASN A 137 0.21 -0.46 -5.90
CA ASN A 137 -0.85 -1.07 -6.70
C ASN A 137 -0.61 -0.93 -8.21
N ARG A 138 -0.15 0.24 -8.66
CA ARG A 138 0.22 0.46 -10.06
C ARG A 138 1.41 -0.37 -10.50
N VAL A 139 2.40 -0.57 -9.63
CA VAL A 139 3.56 -1.44 -9.92
C VAL A 139 3.13 -2.89 -10.09
N LEU A 140 2.28 -3.41 -9.19
CA LEU A 140 1.75 -4.76 -9.32
C LEU A 140 0.91 -4.89 -10.61
N ARG A 141 0.08 -3.89 -10.92
CA ARG A 141 -0.74 -3.86 -12.15
C ARG A 141 0.09 -3.82 -13.42
N LEU A 142 1.19 -3.07 -13.42
CA LEU A 142 2.14 -3.03 -14.51
C LEU A 142 2.82 -4.39 -14.71
N TYR A 143 3.19 -5.07 -13.62
CA TYR A 143 3.85 -6.37 -13.69
C TYR A 143 2.98 -7.45 -14.34
N LEU A 144 1.65 -7.43 -14.11
CA LEU A 144 0.71 -8.33 -14.80
C LEU A 144 0.67 -8.16 -16.33
N SER A 145 1.20 -7.05 -16.84
CA SER A 145 1.28 -6.77 -18.28
C SER A 145 2.64 -7.12 -18.89
N ILE A 146 3.56 -7.70 -18.11
CA ILE A 146 4.92 -8.02 -18.54
C ILE A 146 5.14 -9.53 -18.49
N GLU A 147 5.30 -10.15 -19.67
CA GLU A 147 5.50 -11.60 -19.78
C GLU A 147 6.87 -12.06 -19.27
N ASN A 148 7.92 -11.30 -19.58
CA ASN A 148 9.29 -11.59 -19.16
C ASN A 148 9.89 -10.38 -18.44
N PRO A 149 9.58 -10.19 -17.14
CA PRO A 149 10.01 -9.00 -16.42
C PRO A 149 11.52 -9.01 -16.19
N THR A 150 12.14 -7.83 -16.33
CA THR A 150 13.53 -7.61 -15.94
C THR A 150 13.70 -7.72 -14.42
N TYR A 151 14.94 -7.61 -13.92
CA TYR A 151 15.23 -7.79 -12.51
C TYR A 151 14.58 -6.71 -11.63
N GLU A 152 14.48 -5.47 -12.11
CA GLU A 152 14.01 -4.32 -11.34
C GLU A 152 12.52 -4.40 -10.98
N PRO A 153 11.58 -4.69 -11.92
CA PRO A 153 10.19 -4.96 -11.58
C PRO A 153 10.02 -6.15 -10.62
N LYS A 154 10.83 -7.21 -10.78
CA LYS A 154 10.79 -8.37 -9.87
C LYS A 154 11.16 -7.99 -8.44
N ILE A 155 12.18 -7.16 -8.24
CA ILE A 155 12.56 -6.65 -6.91
C ILE A 155 11.40 -5.84 -6.30
N LEU A 156 10.81 -4.93 -7.06
CA LEU A 156 9.71 -4.09 -6.56
C LEU A 156 8.50 -4.91 -6.15
N VAL A 157 8.08 -5.88 -6.98
CA VAL A 157 6.97 -6.78 -6.66
C VAL A 157 7.28 -7.61 -5.42
N SER A 158 8.48 -8.21 -5.34
CA SER A 158 8.88 -9.00 -4.17
C SER A 158 8.88 -8.17 -2.89
N PHE A 159 9.38 -6.94 -2.96
CA PHE A 159 9.33 -6.00 -1.84
C PHE A 159 7.88 -5.73 -1.41
N ILE A 160 7.00 -5.37 -2.35
CA ILE A 160 5.60 -5.04 -2.06
C ILE A 160 4.89 -6.22 -1.40
N LEU A 161 5.02 -7.43 -1.96
CA LEU A 161 4.40 -8.63 -1.42
C LEU A 161 4.92 -8.94 0.00
N LYS A 162 6.22 -8.81 0.24
CA LYS A 162 6.84 -9.10 1.54
C LYS A 162 6.53 -8.06 2.62
N THR A 163 6.32 -6.79 2.27
CA THR A 163 6.11 -5.73 3.27
C THR A 163 4.64 -5.33 3.42
N TYR A 164 3.88 -5.28 2.33
CA TYR A 164 2.49 -4.83 2.33
C TYR A 164 1.48 -5.99 2.53
N ILE A 165 1.77 -7.22 2.09
CA ILE A 165 0.85 -8.37 2.16
C ILE A 165 1.13 -9.32 3.31
N CYS A 166 2.41 -9.65 3.51
CA CYS A 166 2.88 -10.52 4.59
C CYS A 166 2.31 -10.03 5.94
N PRO A 167 2.18 -10.87 6.98
CA PRO A 167 1.37 -10.57 8.17
C PRO A 167 1.82 -9.33 8.95
N TYR A 168 2.91 -8.67 8.57
CA TYR A 168 3.33 -7.35 9.04
C TYR A 168 2.63 -6.16 8.35
N GLY A 169 2.06 -6.29 7.16
CA GLY A 169 1.40 -5.19 6.43
C GLY A 169 -0.09 -5.00 6.76
N PHE A 170 -0.77 -6.08 7.15
CA PHE A 170 -2.21 -6.12 7.43
C PHE A 170 -2.56 -6.30 8.92
N ILE A 171 -1.66 -6.00 9.86
CA ILE A 171 -1.96 -6.02 11.31
C ILE A 171 -2.93 -4.88 11.68
N LEU A 172 -4.18 -5.01 11.26
CA LEU A 172 -5.32 -4.52 12.02
C LEU A 172 -5.55 -5.59 13.09
N ARG A 173 -4.94 -5.39 14.27
CA ARG A 173 -5.23 -6.18 15.47
C ARG A 173 -6.74 -6.07 15.75
N LYS A 174 -7.41 -7.22 15.91
CA LYS A 174 -8.75 -7.30 16.48
C LYS A 174 -8.68 -6.75 17.91
N VAL A 175 -9.20 -5.55 18.14
CA VAL A 175 -9.44 -5.05 19.50
C VAL A 175 -10.90 -5.36 19.81
N SER A 176 -11.11 -6.22 20.80
CA SER A 176 -12.43 -6.64 21.26
C SER A 176 -13.26 -5.43 21.65
N THR A 177 -14.47 -5.36 21.08
CA THR A 177 -15.65 -4.69 21.63
C THR A 177 -15.48 -3.25 22.09
N SER A 178 -15.45 -2.32 21.14
CA SER A 178 -16.37 -1.18 21.14
C SER A 178 -16.26 -0.50 19.77
N LYS A 179 -17.41 -0.31 19.12
CA LYS A 179 -17.54 0.22 17.76
C LYS A 179 -16.64 1.43 17.55
N TRP A 180 -15.73 1.41 16.57
CA TRP A 180 -15.35 2.54 15.70
C TRP A 180 -14.61 2.03 14.46
N THR A 181 -15.04 2.52 13.29
CA THR A 181 -14.48 2.26 11.95
C THR A 181 -13.46 3.34 11.62
N GLY A 182 -12.18 2.98 11.51
CA GLY A 182 -11.14 3.87 11.01
C GLY A 182 -10.22 3.09 10.07
N THR A 183 -10.50 3.15 8.78
CA THR A 183 -9.60 2.63 7.75
C THR A 183 -8.48 3.65 7.57
N CYS A 184 -7.22 3.22 7.60
CA CYS A 184 -6.12 4.07 7.15
C CYS A 184 -6.31 4.34 5.66
N ILE A 185 -6.58 5.59 5.30
CA ILE A 185 -6.71 6.09 3.91
C ILE A 185 -5.37 6.67 3.49
#